data_AF-D0LIG7-F1
#
_entry.id   AF-D0LIG7-F1
#
_cell.length_a   1.000
_cell.length_b   1.000
_cell.length_c   1.000
_cell.angle_alpha   90.00
_cell.angle_beta   90.00
_cell.angle_gamma   90.00
#
_symmetry.space_group_name_H-M   'P 1'
#
loop_
_entity.id
_entity.type
_entity.pdbx_description
1 polymer ?
#
loop_
_entity_poly.entity_id
_entity_poly.type
_entity_poly.pdbx_seq_one_letter_code
_entity_poly.pdbx_strand_id
1 'polypeptide(L)'
;MRPEPHAPPAPHPLMHPVSLGAIALLVLNDHVLKAAYPGFVTGKLSDIAGLVFFPLLLAAAAQTLRPGLPLRPSVLAGAALSALVFASVQVSPLAGAAYRYGLAALQWPWRALVAALAGRAVPGLAPVALTPDLGDLWAIPAVLVAVALAWRAPKRAPKRAPRAPGLRACA
;
A
#
# COMPACT_ATOMS: atom_id res chain seq x y z
N MET A 1 13.98 -27.16 -32.73
CA MET A 1 13.80 -26.41 -31.46
C MET A 1 12.55 -25.55 -31.60
N ARG A 2 11.47 -25.86 -30.89
CA ARG A 2 10.31 -24.95 -30.81
C ARG A 2 10.61 -23.90 -29.74
N PRO A 3 10.40 -22.59 -30.00
CA PRO A 3 10.50 -21.58 -28.97
C PRO A 3 9.39 -21.86 -27.93
N GLU A 4 9.78 -22.14 -26.68
CA GLU A 4 8.85 -22.23 -25.57
C GLU A 4 8.12 -20.87 -25.44
N PRO A 5 6.78 -20.83 -25.39
CA PRO A 5 6.04 -19.60 -25.24
C PRO A 5 6.43 -18.94 -23.90
N HIS A 6 6.95 -17.72 -23.98
CA HIS A 6 7.34 -16.93 -22.81
C HIS A 6 6.07 -16.44 -22.11
N ALA A 7 5.49 -17.27 -21.24
CA ALA A 7 4.37 -16.86 -20.43
C ALA A 7 4.80 -15.65 -19.58
N PRO A 8 4.08 -14.51 -19.65
CA PRO A 8 4.44 -13.33 -18.88
C PRO A 8 4.44 -13.69 -17.38
N PRO A 9 5.38 -13.13 -16.58
CA PRO A 9 5.40 -13.38 -15.16
C PRO A 9 4.06 -12.95 -14.55
N ALA A 10 3.49 -13.82 -13.70
CA ALA A 10 2.23 -13.52 -13.03
C ALA A 10 2.31 -12.15 -12.33
N PRO A 11 1.30 -11.28 -12.50
CA PRO A 11 1.30 -9.94 -11.92
C PRO A 11 1.30 -10.02 -10.39
N HIS A 12 1.99 -9.07 -9.75
CA HIS A 12 2.03 -8.98 -8.30
C HIS A 12 0.61 -8.68 -7.75
N PRO A 13 0.21 -9.18 -6.56
CA PRO A 13 -1.12 -8.92 -5.99
C PRO A 13 -1.47 -7.44 -5.82
N LEU A 14 -0.47 -6.56 -5.75
CA LEU A 14 -0.66 -5.11 -5.76
C LEU A 14 -1.35 -4.58 -7.04
N MET A 15 -1.16 -5.27 -8.16
CA MET A 15 -1.81 -4.97 -9.44
C MET A 15 -3.15 -5.70 -9.60
N HIS A 16 -3.61 -6.42 -8.57
CA HIS A 16 -4.89 -7.11 -8.62
C HIS A 16 -6.04 -6.10 -8.68
N PRO A 17 -7.13 -6.34 -9.45
CA PRO A 17 -8.25 -5.41 -9.58
C PRO A 17 -8.83 -4.95 -8.24
N VAL A 18 -8.86 -5.83 -7.23
CA VAL A 18 -9.29 -5.47 -5.86
C VAL A 18 -8.35 -4.46 -5.19
N SER A 19 -7.04 -4.59 -5.37
CA SER A 19 -6.07 -3.64 -4.83
C SER A 19 -6.16 -2.28 -5.55
N LEU A 20 -6.32 -2.31 -6.88
CA LEU A 20 -6.55 -1.12 -7.69
C LEU A 20 -7.88 -0.43 -7.33
N GLY A 21 -8.94 -1.22 -7.13
CA GLY A 21 -10.24 -0.73 -6.67
C GLY A 21 -10.16 -0.12 -5.28
N ALA A 22 -9.38 -0.72 -4.36
CA ALA A 22 -9.17 -0.17 -3.02
C ALA A 22 -8.45 1.18 -3.06
N ILE A 23 -7.36 1.31 -3.81
CA ILE A 23 -6.66 2.62 -3.93
C ILE A 23 -7.49 3.66 -4.68
N ALA A 24 -8.23 3.25 -5.72
CA ALA A 24 -9.13 4.16 -6.44
C ALA A 24 -10.26 4.64 -5.52
N LEU A 25 -10.86 3.74 -4.74
CA LEU A 25 -11.86 4.08 -3.73
C LEU A 25 -11.27 5.03 -2.68
N LEU A 26 -10.06 4.75 -2.18
CA LEU A 26 -9.39 5.60 -1.20
C LEU A 26 -9.19 7.02 -1.73
N VAL A 27 -8.62 7.15 -2.94
CA VAL A 27 -8.36 8.46 -3.57
C VAL A 27 -9.67 9.20 -3.82
N LEU A 28 -10.66 8.56 -4.43
CA LEU A 28 -11.94 9.18 -4.73
C LEU A 28 -12.69 9.58 -3.45
N ASN A 29 -12.67 8.71 -2.43
CA ASN A 29 -13.31 8.97 -1.16
C ASN A 29 -12.68 10.16 -0.44
N ASP A 30 -11.35 10.21 -0.37
CA ASP A 30 -10.65 11.24 0.39
C ASP A 30 -10.63 12.61 -0.30
N HIS A 31 -10.66 12.65 -1.64
CA HIS A 31 -10.59 13.90 -2.39
C HIS A 31 -11.96 14.45 -2.79
N VAL A 32 -12.97 13.58 -2.95
CA VAL A 32 -14.29 13.98 -3.45
C VAL A 32 -15.37 13.73 -2.41
N LEU A 33 -15.53 12.50 -1.94
CA LEU A 33 -16.68 12.17 -1.08
C LEU A 33 -16.58 12.85 0.29
N LYS A 34 -15.40 12.90 0.92
CA LYS A 34 -15.23 13.62 2.19
C LYS A 34 -15.45 15.13 2.04
N ALA A 35 -15.18 15.70 0.86
CA ALA A 35 -15.43 17.11 0.58
C ALA A 35 -16.92 17.41 0.38
N ALA A 36 -17.66 16.50 -0.25
CA ALA A 36 -19.09 16.67 -0.53
C ALA A 36 -20.00 16.21 0.62
N TYR A 37 -19.65 15.13 1.30
CA TYR A 37 -20.44 14.46 2.34
C TYR A 37 -19.54 14.00 3.49
N PRO A 38 -19.06 14.92 4.35
CA PRO A 38 -18.30 14.54 5.52
C PRO A 38 -19.18 13.67 6.44
N GLY A 39 -18.72 12.47 6.77
CA GLY A 39 -19.50 11.57 7.61
C GLY A 39 -18.85 10.25 7.93
N PHE A 40 -19.45 9.56 8.91
CA PHE A 40 -19.02 8.28 9.48
C PHE A 40 -18.72 7.21 8.42
N VAL A 41 -19.56 7.11 7.38
CA VAL A 41 -19.40 6.11 6.31
C VAL A 41 -18.13 6.33 5.50
N THR A 42 -17.84 7.58 5.13
CA THR A 42 -16.63 7.93 4.35
C THR A 42 -15.33 7.70 5.15
N GLY A 43 -15.38 7.78 6.48
CA GLY A 43 -14.27 7.40 7.35
C GLY A 43 -13.96 5.90 7.23
N LYS A 44 -14.96 5.05 7.46
CA LYS A 44 -14.76 3.60 7.47
C LYS A 44 -14.41 3.00 6.11
N LEU A 45 -14.94 3.57 5.03
CA LEU A 45 -14.55 3.15 3.68
C LEU A 45 -13.06 3.40 3.43
N SER A 46 -12.53 4.53 3.92
CA SER A 46 -11.10 4.83 3.85
C SER A 46 -10.28 3.82 4.66
N ASP A 47 -10.72 3.47 5.87
CA ASP A 47 -10.02 2.51 6.72
C ASP A 47 -9.95 1.13 6.09
N ILE A 48 -11.09 0.64 5.59
CA ILE A 48 -11.17 -0.65 4.88
C ILE A 48 -10.27 -0.61 3.64
N ALA A 49 -10.38 0.43 2.81
CA ALA A 49 -9.58 0.55 1.60
C ALA A 49 -8.07 0.57 1.90
N GLY A 50 -7.66 1.33 2.93
CA GLY A 50 -6.30 1.37 3.41
C GLY A 50 -5.80 0.01 3.90
N LEU A 51 -6.58 -0.67 4.74
CA LEU A 51 -6.22 -1.98 5.30
C LEU A 51 -6.20 -3.10 4.26
N VAL A 52 -6.90 -2.97 3.13
CA VAL A 52 -6.75 -3.87 1.97
C VAL A 52 -5.48 -3.54 1.17
N PHE A 53 -5.18 -2.25 0.96
CA PHE A 53 -4.12 -1.80 0.06
C PHE A 53 -2.72 -1.82 0.69
N PHE A 54 -2.55 -1.25 1.87
CA PHE A 54 -1.24 -1.05 2.51
C PHE A 54 -0.45 -2.35 2.74
N PRO A 55 -1.04 -3.48 3.16
CA PRO A 55 -0.30 -4.74 3.30
C PRO A 55 0.37 -5.19 1.99
N LEU A 56 -0.33 -5.01 0.86
CA LEU A 56 0.18 -5.37 -0.47
C LEU A 56 1.27 -4.40 -0.92
N LEU A 57 1.12 -3.11 -0.62
CA LEU A 57 2.12 -2.08 -0.90
C LEU A 57 3.41 -2.36 -0.12
N LEU A 58 3.31 -2.63 1.18
CA LEU A 58 4.45 -2.95 2.04
C LEU A 58 5.17 -4.21 1.58
N ALA A 59 4.42 -5.25 1.19
CA ALA A 59 5.02 -6.46 0.65
C ALA A 59 5.76 -6.21 -0.68
N ALA A 60 5.19 -5.41 -1.57
CA ALA A 60 5.83 -5.03 -2.83
C ALA A 60 7.09 -4.20 -2.60
N ALA A 61 7.04 -3.22 -1.69
CA ALA A 61 8.19 -2.40 -1.31
C ALA A 61 9.30 -3.26 -0.70
N ALA A 62 8.96 -4.18 0.21
CA ALA A 62 9.92 -5.10 0.82
C ALA A 62 10.61 -6.00 -0.22
N GLN A 63 9.86 -6.55 -1.18
CA GLN A 63 10.43 -7.36 -2.26
C GLN A 63 11.27 -6.55 -3.25
N THR A 64 10.97 -5.25 -3.42
CA THR A 64 11.75 -4.34 -4.26
C THR A 64 13.08 -4.02 -3.59
N LEU A 65 13.08 -3.78 -2.28
CA LEU A 65 14.29 -3.51 -1.49
C LEU A 65 15.12 -4.78 -1.24
N ARG A 66 14.47 -5.93 -1.10
CA ARG A 66 15.11 -7.23 -0.87
C ARG A 66 14.54 -8.26 -1.85
N PRO A 67 15.07 -8.30 -3.08
CA PRO A 67 14.67 -9.28 -4.08
C PRO A 67 14.83 -10.71 -3.54
N GLY A 68 13.80 -11.54 -3.69
CA GLY A 68 13.80 -12.94 -3.23
C GLY A 68 13.01 -13.18 -1.94
N LEU A 69 12.51 -12.14 -1.27
CA LEU A 69 11.57 -12.33 -0.17
C LEU A 69 10.30 -13.07 -0.65
N PRO A 70 9.83 -14.07 0.11
CA PRO A 70 8.64 -14.83 -0.25
C PRO A 70 7.38 -13.97 -0.09
N LEU A 71 6.53 -13.96 -1.12
CA LEU A 71 5.33 -13.12 -1.19
C LEU A 71 4.41 -13.26 0.02
N ARG A 72 4.06 -14.49 0.40
CA ARG A 72 3.07 -14.74 1.45
C ARG A 72 3.53 -14.24 2.83
N PRO A 73 4.73 -14.59 3.32
CA PRO A 73 5.26 -13.99 4.55
C PRO A 73 5.39 -12.47 4.48
N SER A 74 5.78 -11.90 3.32
CA SER A 74 5.83 -10.44 3.17
C SER A 74 4.46 -9.78 3.32
N VAL A 75 3.40 -10.38 2.75
CA VAL A 75 2.02 -9.87 2.90
C VAL A 75 1.50 -10.07 4.31
N LEU A 76 1.80 -11.18 4.99
CA LEU A 76 1.45 -11.35 6.40
C LEU A 76 2.11 -10.31 7.29
N ALA A 77 3.41 -10.07 7.09
CA ALA A 77 4.15 -9.06 7.83
C ALA A 77 3.57 -7.66 7.55
N GLY A 78 3.27 -7.35 6.28
CA GLY A 78 2.61 -6.10 5.90
C GLY A 78 1.21 -5.97 6.52
N ALA A 79 0.44 -7.05 6.60
CA ALA A 79 -0.90 -7.08 7.20
C ALA A 79 -0.84 -6.85 8.71
N ALA A 80 0.04 -7.57 9.41
CA ALA A 80 0.26 -7.40 10.84
C ALA A 80 0.75 -5.99 11.17
N LEU A 81 1.70 -5.46 10.40
CA LEU A 81 2.20 -4.11 10.58
C LEU A 81 1.11 -3.05 10.33
N SER A 82 0.34 -3.20 9.26
CA SER A 82 -0.76 -2.27 8.94
C SER A 82 -1.83 -2.27 10.03
N ALA A 83 -2.25 -3.46 10.49
CA ALA A 83 -3.22 -3.59 11.57
C ALA A 83 -2.70 -3.02 12.90
N LEU A 84 -1.44 -3.27 13.23
CA LEU A 84 -0.81 -2.77 14.47
C LEU A 84 -0.70 -1.25 14.45
N VAL A 85 -0.18 -0.66 13.37
CA VAL A 85 -0.07 0.79 13.20
C VAL A 85 -1.47 1.41 13.28
N PHE A 86 -2.44 0.89 12.53
CA PHE A 86 -3.81 1.37 12.56
C PHE A 86 -4.41 1.32 13.97
N ALA A 87 -4.35 0.18 14.66
CA ALA A 87 -4.87 0.04 16.01
C ALA A 87 -4.17 1.00 17.00
N SER A 88 -2.83 1.12 16.91
CA SER A 88 -2.08 2.02 17.78
C SER A 88 -2.48 3.48 17.61
N VAL A 89 -2.71 3.94 16.37
CA VAL A 89 -3.15 5.31 16.07
C VAL A 89 -4.52 5.60 16.68
N GLN A 90 -5.41 4.61 16.69
CA GLN A 90 -6.75 4.76 17.26
C GLN A 90 -6.78 4.70 18.79
N VAL A 91 -5.88 3.94 19.42
CA VAL A 91 -5.90 3.71 20.89
C VAL A 91 -4.97 4.65 21.65
N SER A 92 -3.83 5.05 21.07
CA SER A 92 -2.79 5.82 21.76
C SER A 92 -2.76 7.28 21.31
N PRO A 93 -2.91 8.25 22.24
CA PRO A 93 -2.76 9.67 21.92
C PRO A 93 -1.38 10.01 21.35
N LEU A 94 -0.33 9.34 21.82
CA LEU A 94 1.04 9.54 21.33
C LEU A 94 1.18 9.05 19.88
N ALA A 95 0.65 7.86 19.58
CA ALA A 95 0.68 7.32 18.22
C ALA A 95 -0.17 8.17 17.27
N GLY A 96 -1.34 8.63 17.71
CA GLY A 96 -2.17 9.57 16.97
C GLY A 96 -1.42 10.88 16.68
N ALA A 97 -0.73 11.46 17.68
CA ALA A 97 0.09 12.65 17.47
C ALA A 97 1.23 12.40 16.46
N ALA A 98 1.96 11.30 16.63
CA ALA A 98 3.03 10.91 15.71
C ALA A 98 2.52 10.73 14.27
N TYR A 99 1.35 10.11 14.09
CA TYR A 99 0.70 9.96 12.79
C TYR A 99 0.33 11.31 12.18
N ARG A 100 -0.31 12.21 12.95
CA ARG A 100 -0.74 13.54 12.47
C ARG A 100 0.43 14.39 11.97
N TYR A 101 1.54 14.40 12.70
CA TYR A 101 2.73 15.16 12.32
C TYR A 101 3.55 14.45 11.24
N GLY A 102 3.68 13.13 11.31
CA GLY A 102 4.38 12.33 10.31
C GLY A 102 3.74 12.45 8.93
N LEU A 103 2.40 12.34 8.88
CA LEU A 103 1.66 12.50 7.63
C LEU A 103 1.73 13.95 7.12
N ALA A 104 1.65 14.94 8.01
CA ALA A 104 1.84 16.34 7.64
C ALA A 104 3.22 16.60 7.02
N ALA A 105 4.28 16.06 7.63
CA ALA A 105 5.64 16.16 7.12
C ALA A 105 5.81 15.46 5.76
N LEU A 106 5.19 14.30 5.56
CA LEU A 106 5.25 13.58 4.30
C LEU A 106 4.54 14.33 3.16
N GLN A 107 3.42 15.00 3.47
CA GLN A 107 2.65 15.79 2.50
C GLN A 107 3.22 17.18 2.23
N TRP A 108 3.99 17.73 3.18
CA TRP A 108 4.46 19.12 3.15
C TRP A 108 5.29 19.46 1.90
N PRO A 109 6.27 18.65 1.43
CA PRO A 109 7.07 18.99 0.25
C PRO A 109 6.21 19.24 -0.99
N TRP A 110 5.19 18.41 -1.21
CA TRP A 110 4.26 18.58 -2.31
C TRP A 110 3.41 19.84 -2.16
N ARG A 111 2.87 20.08 -0.96
CA ARG A 111 2.06 21.27 -0.66
C ARG A 111 2.86 22.57 -0.81
N ALA A 112 4.12 22.56 -0.38
CA ALA A 112 5.06 23.67 -0.52
C ALA A 112 5.35 23.95 -2.00
N LEU A 113 5.62 22.92 -2.79
CA LEU A 113 5.83 23.05 -4.23
C LEU A 113 4.61 23.65 -4.94
N VAL A 114 3.41 23.12 -4.68
CA VAL A 114 2.16 23.63 -5.28
C VAL A 114 1.87 25.08 -4.86
N ALA A 115 2.14 25.44 -3.61
CA ALA A 115 1.98 26.82 -3.14
C ALA A 115 2.97 27.77 -3.85
N ALA A 116 4.24 27.36 -3.97
CA ALA A 116 5.28 28.14 -4.64
C ALA A 116 4.96 28.34 -6.13
N LEU A 117 4.55 27.29 -6.84
CA LEU A 117 4.14 27.37 -8.25
C LEU A 117 2.89 28.25 -8.45
N ALA A 118 2.02 28.34 -7.45
CA ALA A 118 0.84 29.18 -7.47
C ALA A 118 1.09 30.62 -6.97
N GLY A 119 2.35 31.00 -6.66
CA GLY A 119 2.69 32.32 -6.13
C GLY A 119 2.14 32.62 -4.73
N ARG A 120 1.77 31.58 -3.97
CA ARG A 120 1.24 31.69 -2.60
C ARG A 120 2.36 31.48 -1.58
N ALA A 121 2.18 32.04 -0.38
CA ALA A 121 3.09 31.77 0.73
C ALA A 121 3.17 30.27 1.04
N VAL A 122 4.38 29.77 1.29
CA VAL A 122 4.60 28.36 1.65
C VAL A 122 3.90 28.07 2.97
N PRO A 123 2.97 27.11 3.03
CA PRO A 123 2.26 26.80 4.26
C PRO A 123 3.21 26.21 5.31
N GLY A 124 3.00 26.56 6.58
CA GLY A 124 3.68 25.91 7.70
C GLY A 124 3.29 24.43 7.84
N LEU A 125 4.07 23.69 8.61
CA LEU A 125 3.79 22.28 8.90
C LEU A 125 2.62 22.19 9.89
N ALA A 126 1.41 21.98 9.37
CA ALA A 126 0.18 21.87 10.15
C ALA A 126 -0.22 20.39 10.31
N PRO A 127 -0.55 19.93 11.53
CA PRO A 127 -0.92 18.54 11.78
C PRO A 127 -2.20 18.18 11.03
N VAL A 128 -2.26 16.96 10.50
CA VAL A 128 -3.47 16.44 9.86
C VAL A 128 -4.57 16.27 10.92
N ALA A 129 -5.82 16.52 10.53
CA ALA A 129 -6.98 16.23 11.36
C ALA A 129 -7.13 14.71 11.50
N LEU A 130 -7.14 14.21 12.74
CA LEU A 130 -7.38 12.82 13.09
C LEU A 130 -8.37 12.82 14.25
N THR A 131 -9.48 12.13 14.08
CA THR A 131 -10.47 11.89 15.13
C THR A 131 -10.38 10.42 15.50
N PRO A 132 -9.74 10.06 16.64
CA PRO A 132 -9.66 8.66 17.06
C PRO A 132 -11.06 8.12 17.37
N ASP A 133 -11.42 6.99 16.77
CA ASP A 133 -12.66 6.26 17.03
C ASP A 133 -12.33 4.76 17.22
N LEU A 134 -12.62 4.23 18.43
CA LEU A 134 -12.44 2.81 18.73
C LEU A 134 -13.32 1.92 17.84
N GLY A 135 -14.45 2.45 17.35
CA GLY A 135 -15.30 1.79 16.38
C GLY A 135 -14.63 1.54 15.02
N ASP A 136 -13.47 2.15 14.74
CA ASP A 136 -12.72 1.89 13.51
C ASP A 136 -11.93 0.58 13.58
N LEU A 137 -11.71 0.01 14.77
CA LEU A 137 -11.07 -1.31 14.93
C LEU A 137 -11.85 -2.43 14.21
N TRP A 138 -13.15 -2.23 13.96
CA TRP A 138 -13.96 -3.10 13.12
C TRP A 138 -13.46 -3.21 11.67
N ALA A 139 -12.62 -2.28 11.20
CA ALA A 139 -12.01 -2.34 9.88
C ALA A 139 -10.83 -3.31 9.82
N ILE A 140 -10.21 -3.69 10.95
CA ILE A 140 -9.00 -4.56 10.99
C ILE A 140 -9.16 -5.86 10.18
N PRO A 141 -10.28 -6.60 10.24
CA PRO A 141 -10.47 -7.79 9.43
C PRO A 141 -10.30 -7.58 7.91
N ALA A 142 -10.37 -6.35 7.41
CA ALA A 142 -10.13 -6.04 6.00
C ALA A 142 -8.71 -6.44 5.53
N VAL A 143 -7.72 -6.52 6.42
CA VAL A 143 -6.37 -7.03 6.04
C VAL A 143 -6.41 -8.48 5.55
N LEU A 144 -7.43 -9.25 5.93
CA LEU A 144 -7.61 -10.63 5.47
C LEU A 144 -7.85 -10.69 3.95
N VAL A 145 -8.39 -9.63 3.34
CA VAL A 145 -8.54 -9.55 1.89
C VAL A 145 -7.16 -9.54 1.23
N ALA A 146 -6.22 -8.73 1.73
CA ALA A 146 -4.86 -8.71 1.22
C ALA A 146 -4.17 -10.07 1.35
N VAL A 147 -4.35 -10.74 2.49
CA VAL A 147 -3.88 -12.10 2.72
C VAL A 147 -4.51 -13.07 1.73
N ALA A 148 -5.83 -13.03 1.54
CA ALA A 148 -6.53 -13.90 0.58
C ALA A 148 -6.01 -13.71 -0.85
N LEU A 149 -5.75 -12.48 -1.28
CA LEU A 149 -5.17 -12.18 -2.59
C LEU A 149 -3.76 -12.77 -2.75
N ALA A 150 -2.93 -12.72 -1.72
CA ALA A 150 -1.58 -13.31 -1.76
C ALA A 150 -1.60 -14.85 -1.80
N TRP A 151 -2.62 -15.49 -1.23
CA TRP A 151 -2.78 -16.95 -1.28
C TRP A 151 -3.33 -17.43 -2.60
N ARG A 152 -4.20 -16.65 -3.23
CA ARG A 152 -4.73 -16.88 -4.58
C ARG A 152 -3.73 -16.55 -5.69
N ALA A 153 -2.67 -15.82 -5.37
CA ALA A 153 -1.61 -15.50 -6.32
C ALA A 153 -0.87 -16.78 -6.78
N PRO A 154 -0.60 -16.93 -8.09
CA PRO A 154 0.20 -18.04 -8.61
C PRO A 154 1.58 -18.04 -7.95
N LYS A 155 2.14 -19.24 -7.68
CA LYS A 155 3.53 -19.35 -7.23
C LYS A 155 4.43 -18.76 -8.33
N ARG A 156 5.18 -17.71 -8.00
CA ARG A 156 6.14 -17.11 -8.93
C ARG A 156 7.23 -18.13 -9.21
N ALA A 157 7.36 -18.56 -10.47
CA ALA A 157 8.46 -19.44 -10.87
C ALA A 157 9.79 -18.73 -10.55
N PRO A 158 10.80 -19.44 -10.01
CA PRO A 158 12.10 -18.84 -9.75
C PRO A 158 12.65 -18.26 -11.07
N LYS A 159 13.20 -17.04 -11.01
CA LYS A 159 13.91 -16.45 -12.16
C LYS A 159 14.99 -17.44 -12.58
N ARG A 160 14.84 -18.10 -13.73
CA ARG A 160 15.91 -18.92 -14.31
C ARG A 160 17.13 -18.02 -14.48
N ALA A 161 18.26 -18.41 -13.92
CA ALA A 161 19.53 -17.74 -14.14
C ALA A 161 19.77 -17.62 -15.66
N PRO A 162 20.41 -16.53 -16.14
CA PRO A 162 20.80 -16.43 -17.53
C PRO A 162 21.63 -17.67 -17.89
N ARG A 163 21.17 -18.45 -18.89
CA ARG A 163 21.98 -19.53 -19.45
C ARG A 163 23.28 -18.90 -19.95
N ALA A 164 24.41 -19.29 -19.36
CA ALA A 164 25.72 -18.92 -19.89
C ALA A 164 25.77 -19.28 -21.39
N PRO A 165 26.31 -18.41 -22.27
CA PRO A 165 26.49 -18.74 -23.67
C PRO A 165 27.33 -20.01 -23.75
N GLY A 166 26.74 -21.09 -24.28
CA GLY A 166 27.45 -22.35 -24.45
C GLY A 166 28.67 -22.11 -25.33
N LEU A 167 29.86 -22.35 -24.78
CA LEU A 167 31.09 -22.53 -25.53
C LEU A 167 30.81 -23.60 -26.58
N ARG A 168 30.68 -23.17 -27.84
CA ARG A 168 30.71 -24.08 -28.98
C ARG A 168 32.12 -24.65 -29.01
N ALA A 169 32.26 -25.90 -28.60
CA ALA A 169 33.44 -26.69 -28.90
C ALA A 169 33.52 -26.81 -30.43
N CYS A 170 34.48 -26.14 -31.05
CA CYS A 170 34.94 -26.49 -32.38
C CYS A 170 35.71 -27.80 -32.27
N ALA A 171 35.21 -28.83 -32.95
CA ALA A 171 35.93 -30.03 -33.30
C ALA A 171 36.20 -29.99 -34.81
#